data_AF-W1YRN5-F1
#
_entry.id   AF-W1YRN5-F1
#
_cell.length_a   1.000
_cell.length_b   1.000
_cell.length_c   1.000
_cell.angle_alpha   90.00
_cell.angle_beta   90.00
_cell.angle_gamma   90.00
#
_symmetry.space_group_name_H-M   'P 1'
#
loop_
_entity.id
_entity.type
_entity.pdbx_description
1 polymer ?
#
loop_
_entity_poly.entity_id
_entity_poly.type
_entity_poly.pdbx_seq_one_letter_code
_entity_poly.pdbx_strand_id
1 'polypeptide(L)' 'VVNVVNQAGGEIVGVGLLVNRSGGKAEFGVPHEKVQALLNLEVPTYKPEECPLCKDGVAMTERGSKHIK' A
#
# COMPACT_ATOMS: atom_id res chain seq x y z
N VAL A 1 9.67 -12.16 1.76
CA VAL A 1 8.94 -13.43 1.50
C VAL A 1 9.25 -13.97 0.11
N VAL A 2 8.95 -13.23 -0.97
CA VAL A 2 9.27 -13.67 -2.36
C VAL A 2 10.69 -14.21 -2.52
N ASN A 3 11.70 -13.46 -2.06
CA ASN A 3 13.10 -13.91 -2.13
C ASN A 3 13.36 -15.23 -1.38
N VAL A 4 12.68 -15.46 -0.26
CA VAL A 4 12.84 -16.69 0.54
C VAL A 4 12.24 -17.89 -0.21
N VAL A 5 11.08 -17.71 -0.85
CA VAL A 5 10.45 -18.77 -1.67
C VAL A 5 11.37 -19.14 -2.83
N ASN A 6 11.92 -18.14 -3.54
CA ASN A 6 12.86 -18.37 -4.63
C ASN A 6 14.12 -19.12 -4.14
N GLN A 7 14.71 -18.72 -3.01
CA GLN A 7 15.90 -19.37 -2.44
C GLN A 7 15.64 -20.81 -1.98
N ALA A 8 14.41 -21.13 -1.57
CA ALA A 8 14.00 -22.47 -1.21
C ALA A 8 13.67 -23.36 -2.44
N GLY A 9 13.80 -22.84 -3.67
CA GLY A 9 13.43 -23.56 -4.89
C GLY A 9 11.93 -23.64 -5.15
N GLY A 10 11.12 -22.82 -4.47
CA GLY A 10 9.68 -22.77 -4.68
C GLY A 10 9.30 -22.02 -5.96
N GLU A 11 8.26 -22.49 -6.64
CA GLU A 11 7.71 -21.81 -7.82
C GLU A 11 6.62 -20.80 -7.41
N ILE A 12 6.83 -19.53 -7.73
CA ILE A 12 5.84 -18.49 -7.48
C ILE A 12 4.86 -18.40 -8.64
N VAL A 13 3.63 -18.85 -8.40
CA VAL A 13 2.51 -18.77 -9.36
C VAL A 13 1.72 -17.47 -9.26
N GLY A 14 1.79 -16.75 -8.12
CA GLY A 14 1.11 -15.48 -7.93
C GLY A 14 1.37 -14.81 -6.59
N VAL A 15 1.01 -13.52 -6.50
CA VAL A 15 1.01 -12.70 -5.28
C VAL A 15 -0.37 -12.05 -5.13
N GLY A 16 -1.06 -12.35 -4.03
CA GLY A 16 -2.38 -11.81 -3.74
C GLY A 16 -2.33 -10.64 -2.75
N LEU A 17 -3.11 -9.59 -3.01
CA LEU A 17 -3.31 -8.46 -2.12
C LEU A 17 -4.80 -8.23 -1.87
N LEU A 18 -5.14 -7.85 -0.64
CA LEU A 18 -6.47 -7.30 -0.36
C LEU A 18 -6.60 -5.89 -0.93
N VAL A 19 -5.60 -5.04 -0.66
CA VAL A 19 -5.59 -3.63 -1.09
C VAL A 19 -4.19 -3.27 -1.61
N ASN A 20 -4.13 -2.78 -2.84
CA ASN A 20 -2.94 -2.18 -3.44
C ASN A 20 -3.03 -0.66 -3.34
N ARG A 21 -2.17 -0.06 -2.50
CA ARG A 21 -2.06 1.39 -2.31
C ARG A 21 -0.86 2.04 -3.02
N SER A 22 -0.16 1.29 -3.86
CA SER A 22 1.11 1.74 -4.45
C SER A 22 0.95 2.63 -5.68
N GLY A 23 -0.28 2.79 -6.19
CA GLY A 23 -0.53 3.41 -7.49
C GLY A 23 0.14 2.63 -8.65
N GLY A 24 0.25 1.31 -8.52
CA GLY A 24 0.88 0.44 -9.53
C GLY A 24 2.41 0.42 -9.51
N LYS A 25 3.06 1.04 -8.50
CA LYS A 25 4.52 1.18 -8.42
C LYS A 25 5.21 0.14 -7.53
N ALA A 26 4.45 -0.68 -6.81
CA ALA A 26 5.03 -1.68 -5.93
C ALA A 26 5.57 -2.86 -6.75
N GLU A 27 6.88 -3.09 -6.61
CA GLU A 27 7.57 -4.22 -7.22
C GLU A 27 7.67 -5.38 -6.22
N PHE A 28 7.25 -6.58 -6.65
CA PHE A 28 7.28 -7.78 -5.82
C PHE A 28 8.39 -8.74 -6.22
N GLY A 29 9.22 -8.40 -7.21
CA GLY A 29 10.24 -9.31 -7.75
C GLY A 29 9.65 -10.47 -8.56
N VAL A 30 8.41 -10.31 -9.03
CA VAL A 30 7.70 -11.22 -9.94
C VAL A 30 7.05 -10.41 -11.06
N PRO A 31 6.76 -11.03 -12.22
CA PRO A 31 6.03 -10.36 -13.29
C PRO A 31 4.70 -9.76 -12.80
N HIS A 32 4.34 -8.58 -13.30
CA HIS A 32 3.18 -7.81 -12.82
C HIS A 32 1.86 -8.55 -13.03
N GLU A 33 1.75 -9.34 -14.11
CA GLU A 33 0.59 -10.19 -14.40
C GLU A 33 0.33 -11.26 -13.33
N LYS A 34 1.35 -11.63 -12.56
CA LYS A 34 1.24 -12.57 -11.43
C LYS A 34 0.80 -11.89 -10.13
N VAL A 35 0.62 -10.57 -10.11
CA VAL A 35 0.20 -9.82 -8.94
C VAL A 35 -1.26 -9.42 -9.08
N GLN A 36 -2.09 -9.84 -8.13
CA GLN A 36 -3.54 -9.60 -8.18
C GLN A 36 -4.01 -8.96 -6.87
N ALA A 37 -4.70 -7.83 -6.98
CA ALA A 37 -5.27 -7.12 -5.85
C ALA A 37 -6.80 -7.07 -5.94
N LEU A 38 -7.49 -7.29 -4.82
CA LEU A 38 -8.95 -7.16 -4.79
C LEU A 38 -9.41 -5.70 -4.91
N LEU A 39 -8.62 -4.76 -4.38
CA LEU A 39 -8.87 -3.33 -4.46
C LEU A 39 -7.60 -2.59 -4.84
N ASN A 40 -7.68 -1.71 -5.84
CA ASN A 40 -6.63 -0.74 -6.15
C ASN A 40 -7.08 0.63 -5.66
N LEU A 41 -6.27 1.26 -4.82
CA LEU A 41 -6.53 2.57 -4.24
C LEU A 41 -5.35 3.50 -4.53
N GLU A 42 -5.64 4.64 -5.12
CA GLU A 42 -4.64 5.69 -5.26
C GLU A 42 -4.67 6.58 -4.02
N VAL A 43 -3.58 6.55 -3.25
CA VAL A 43 -3.41 7.42 -2.07
C VAL A 43 -2.20 8.31 -2.31
N PRO A 44 -2.40 9.56 -2.75
CA PRO A 44 -1.31 10.47 -3.03
C PRO A 44 -0.53 10.80 -1.76
N THR A 45 0.79 10.85 -1.88
CA THR A 45 1.69 11.35 -0.83
C THR A 45 2.06 12.77 -1.18
N TYR A 46 1.71 13.71 -0.31
CA TYR A 46 2.02 15.13 -0.48
C TYR A 46 3.24 15.51 0.35
N LYS A 47 4.05 16.44 -0.17
CA LYS A 47 4.93 17.22 0.69
C LYS A 47 4.09 18.10 1.63
N PRO A 48 4.61 18.46 2.82
CA PRO A 48 3.89 19.35 3.73
C PRO A 48 3.36 20.62 3.07
N GLU A 49 4.17 21.24 2.20
CA GLU A 49 3.82 22.48 1.47
C GLU A 49 2.73 22.27 0.39
N GLU A 50 2.50 21.03 -0.04
CA GLU A 50 1.59 20.68 -1.14
C GLU A 50 0.31 20.01 -0.64
N CYS A 51 0.24 19.65 0.64
CA CYS A 51 -0.90 18.96 1.23
C CYS A 51 -2.13 19.89 1.31
N PRO A 52 -3.26 19.53 0.67
CA PRO A 52 -4.46 20.38 0.67
C PRO A 52 -5.01 20.59 2.09
N LEU A 53 -5.05 19.53 2.90
CA LEU A 53 -5.54 19.62 4.28
C LEU A 53 -4.64 20.49 5.18
N CYS A 54 -3.32 20.49 4.94
CA CYS A 54 -2.40 21.35 5.67
C CYS A 54 -2.58 22.82 5.26
N LYS A 55 -2.77 23.11 3.97
CA LYS A 55 -3.07 24.46 3.47
C LYS A 55 -4.37 25.01 4.03
N ASP A 56 -5.38 24.16 4.14
CA ASP A 56 -6.69 24.51 4.66
C ASP A 56 -6.73 24.53 6.21
N GLY A 57 -5.61 24.21 6.89
CA GLY A 57 -5.51 24.21 8.34
C GLY A 57 -6.41 23.17 9.04
N VAL A 58 -6.80 22.11 8.33
CA VAL A 58 -7.72 21.10 8.86
C VAL A 58 -7.03 20.30 9.96
N ALA A 59 -7.60 20.32 11.16
CA ALA A 59 -7.08 19.56 12.29
C ALA A 59 -7.13 18.05 12.00
N MET A 60 -6.01 17.36 12.25
CA MET A 60 -5.99 15.90 12.14
C MET A 60 -6.86 15.27 13.21
N THR A 61 -7.66 14.30 12.79
CA THR A 61 -8.52 13.50 13.67
C THR A 61 -8.10 12.04 13.61
N GLU A 62 -8.18 11.35 14.74
CA GLU A 62 -7.99 9.91 14.79
C GLU A 62 -9.36 9.24 14.89
N ARG A 63 -9.56 8.19 14.10
CA ARG A 63 -10.76 7.36 14.20
C ARG A 63 -10.56 6.24 15.22
N GLY A 64 -11.59 5.95 16.00
CA GLY A 64 -11.60 4.87 16.98
C GLY A 64 -11.52 5.37 18.43
N SER A 65 -11.65 4.43 19.36
CA SER A 65 -11.79 4.73 20.80
C SER A 65 -10.47 4.68 21.57
N LYS A 66 -9.31 4.69 20.89
CA LYS A 66 -8.00 4.57 21.56
C LYS A 66 -7.76 5.60 22.66
N HIS A 67 -8.44 6.75 22.58
CA HIS A 67 -8.35 7.85 23.54
C HIS A 67 -9.61 8.03 24.40
N ILE A 68 -10.62 7.15 24.23
CA ILE A 68 -11.85 7.15 25.04
C ILE A 68 -11.58 6.22 26.24
N LYS A 69 -11.52 6.80 27.44
CA LYS A 69 -11.51 6.06 28.71
C LYS A 69 -12.93 5.77 29.17
#